data_AF-A0A4V3EUC9-F1
#
_entry.id   AF-A0A4V3EUC9-F1
#
_cell.length_a   1.000
_cell.length_b   1.000
_cell.length_c   1.000
_cell.angle_alpha   90.00
_cell.angle_beta   90.00
_cell.angle_gamma   90.00
#
_symmetry.space_group_name_H-M   'P 1'
#
loop_
_entity.id
_entity.type
_entity.pdbx_description
1 polymer ?
#
loop_
_entity_poly.entity_id
_entity_poly.type
_entity_poly.pdbx_seq_one_letter_code
_entity_poly.pdbx_strand_id
1 'polypeptide(L)' 'MKGFDNFFDKIYSILTTLVYGISRISWIALVTMLCISGILLLIGNEHAARKLCRNALYGFGLIQLANMLL' A
#
# COMPACT_ATOMS: atom_id res chain seq x y z
N MET A 1 -32.23 -16.70 -3.69
CA MET A 1 -31.41 -15.55 -3.24
C MET A 1 -30.26 -15.95 -2.30
N LYS A 2 -30.43 -16.92 -1.38
CA LYS A 2 -29.37 -17.42 -0.46
C LYS A 2 -28.05 -17.93 -1.09
N GLY A 3 -28.05 -18.31 -2.37
CA GLY A 3 -26.82 -18.77 -3.07
C GLY A 3 -25.90 -17.62 -3.50
N PHE A 4 -26.45 -16.43 -3.71
CA PHE A 4 -25.70 -15.24 -4.12
C PHE A 4 -24.97 -14.61 -2.94
N ASP A 5 -25.60 -14.59 -1.77
CA ASP A 5 -25.01 -14.06 -0.53
C ASP A 5 -23.73 -14.83 -0.14
N ASN A 6 -23.76 -16.17 -0.22
CA ASN A 6 -22.60 -17.03 0.03
C ASN A 6 -21.43 -16.84 -0.97
N PHE A 7 -21.72 -16.39 -2.19
CA PHE A 7 -20.69 -16.13 -3.19
C PHE A 7 -19.98 -14.81 -2.90
N PHE A 8 -20.73 -13.77 -2.53
CA PHE A 8 -20.17 -12.49 -2.09
C PHE A 8 -19.36 -12.62 -0.80
N ASP A 9 -19.80 -13.43 0.17
CA ASP A 9 -19.05 -13.68 1.41
C ASP A 9 -17.68 -14.34 1.14
N LYS A 10 -17.61 -15.29 0.20
CA LYS A 10 -16.33 -15.90 -0.18
C LYS A 10 -15.40 -14.92 -0.90
N ILE A 11 -15.93 -14.11 -1.81
CA ILE A 11 -15.14 -13.09 -2.51
C ILE A 11 -14.63 -12.04 -1.51
N TYR A 12 -15.47 -11.62 -0.58
CA TYR A 12 -15.10 -10.69 0.47
C TYR A 12 -14.02 -11.25 1.39
N SER A 13 -14.11 -12.52 1.78
CA SER A 13 -13.07 -13.21 2.59
C SER A 13 -11.71 -13.31 1.86
N ILE A 14 -11.72 -13.53 0.56
CA ILE A 14 -10.49 -13.55 -0.25
C ILE A 14 -9.90 -12.14 -0.37
N LEU A 15 -10.74 -11.14 -0.66
CA LEU A 15 -10.33 -9.74 -0.76
C LEU A 15 -9.72 -9.22 0.54
N THR A 16 -10.36 -9.49 1.68
CA THR A 16 -9.85 -9.11 3.01
C THR A 16 -8.48 -9.72 3.30
N THR A 17 -8.31 -11.02 3.02
CA THR A 17 -7.02 -11.70 3.17
C THR A 17 -5.93 -11.06 2.28
N LEU A 18 -6.29 -10.70 1.05
CA LEU A 18 -5.38 -10.14 0.07
C LEU A 18 -4.98 -8.71 0.44
N VAL A 19 -5.93 -7.87 0.89
CA VAL A 19 -5.63 -6.51 1.37
C VAL A 19 -4.80 -6.55 2.65
N TYR A 20 -5.07 -7.46 3.58
CA TYR A 20 -4.24 -7.62 4.78
C TYR A 20 -2.79 -8.02 4.43
N GLY A 21 -2.62 -8.93 3.48
CA GLY A 21 -1.31 -9.33 2.95
C GLY A 21 -0.56 -8.16 2.30
N ILE A 22 -1.23 -7.40 1.42
CA ILE A 22 -0.66 -6.21 0.77
C ILE A 22 -0.32 -5.13 1.81
N SER A 23 -1.17 -4.94 2.83
CA SER A 23 -0.92 -3.97 3.91
C SER A 23 0.35 -4.29 4.69
N ARG A 24 0.61 -5.56 5.01
CA ARG A 24 1.89 -5.94 5.63
C ARG A 24 3.09 -5.66 4.73
N ILE A 25 2.99 -5.96 3.43
CA ILE A 25 4.07 -5.70 2.47
C ILE A 25 4.29 -4.19 2.27
N SER A 26 3.23 -3.40 2.37
CA SER A 26 3.28 -1.95 2.17
C SER A 26 4.21 -1.22 3.13
N TRP A 27 4.38 -1.74 4.37
CA TRP A 27 5.36 -1.22 5.32
C TRP A 27 6.80 -1.39 4.86
N ILE A 28 7.14 -2.58 4.36
CA ILE A 28 8.47 -2.88 3.83
C ILE A 28 8.73 -2.03 2.58
N ALA A 29 7.73 -1.91 1.71
CA ALA A 29 7.79 -1.09 0.51
C ALA A 29 7.98 0.40 0.86
N LEU A 30 7.28 0.92 1.87
CA LEU A 30 7.43 2.30 2.34
C LEU A 30 8.85 2.57 2.81
N VAL A 31 9.40 1.74 3.70
CA VAL A 31 10.76 1.90 4.23
C VAL A 31 11.78 1.88 3.09
N THR A 32 11.65 0.93 2.17
CA THR A 32 12.53 0.82 1.00
C THR A 32 12.49 2.08 0.13
N MET A 33 11.30 2.60 -0.17
CA MET A 33 11.13 3.81 -0.98
C MET A 33 11.66 5.08 -0.27
N LEU A 34 11.54 5.17 1.06
CA LEU A 34 12.13 6.26 1.85
C LEU A 34 13.66 6.20 1.80
N CYS A 35 14.26 5.01 1.90
CA CYS A 35 15.71 4.84 1.74
C CYS A 35 16.18 5.26 0.34
N ILE A 36 15.49 4.83 -0.72
CA ILE A 36 15.82 5.23 -2.11
C ILE A 36 15.67 6.74 -2.28
N SER A 37 14.62 7.35 -1.72
CA SER A 37 14.43 8.80 -1.73
C SER A 37 15.58 9.53 -1.02
N GLY A 38 16.05 9.03 0.13
CA GLY A 38 17.22 9.56 0.83
C GLY A 38 18.49 9.48 0.00
N ILE A 39 18.73 8.35 -0.67
CA ILE A 39 19.87 8.18 -1.58
C ILE A 39 19.81 9.17 -2.75
N LEU A 40 18.64 9.34 -3.36
CA LEU A 40 18.45 10.32 -4.44
C LEU A 40 18.74 11.75 -3.99
N LEU A 41 18.42 12.08 -2.74
CA LEU A 41 18.70 13.38 -2.15
C LEU A 41 20.20 13.60 -1.93
N LEU A 42 20.92 12.57 -1.47
CA LEU A 42 22.39 12.60 -1.32
C LEU A 42 23.13 12.74 -2.66
N ILE A 43 22.55 12.22 -3.75
CA ILE A 43 23.10 12.33 -5.11
C ILE A 43 22.75 13.71 -5.74
N GLY A 44 22.05 14.59 -5.02
CA GLY A 44 21.67 15.92 -5.49
C GLY A 44 20.43 15.96 -6.38
N ASN A 45 19.71 14.83 -6.52
CA ASN A 45 18.46 14.76 -7.28
C ASN A 45 17.24 15.03 -6.38
N GLU A 46 17.15 16.27 -5.89
CA GLU A 46 16.09 16.68 -4.96
C GLU A 46 14.67 16.52 -5.54
N HIS A 47 14.50 16.79 -6.84
CA HIS A 47 13.18 16.71 -7.46
C HIS A 47 12.66 15.27 -7.51
N ALA A 48 13.50 14.31 -7.88
CA ALA A 48 13.11 12.89 -7.89
C ALA A 48 12.90 12.37 -6.46
N ALA A 49 13.79 12.76 -5.52
CA ALA A 49 13.69 12.37 -4.11
C ALA A 49 12.35 12.79 -3.50
N ARG A 50 11.96 14.06 -3.62
CA ARG A 50 10.70 14.59 -3.09
C ARG A 50 9.48 13.95 -3.74
N LYS A 51 9.51 13.75 -5.06
CA LYS A 51 8.43 13.08 -5.80
C LYS A 51 8.25 11.63 -5.33
N LEU A 52 9.35 10.89 -5.19
CA LEU A 52 9.34 9.50 -4.74
C LEU A 52 8.83 9.37 -3.30
N CYS A 53 9.31 10.22 -2.40
CA CYS A 53 8.87 10.25 -1.00
C CYS A 53 7.37 10.52 -0.90
N ARG A 54 6.88 11.53 -1.63
CA ARG A 54 5.47 11.91 -1.64
C ARG A 54 4.59 10.77 -2.16
N ASN A 55 4.99 10.12 -3.26
CA ASN A 55 4.26 8.98 -3.81
C ASN A 55 4.28 7.75 -2.90
N ALA A 56 5.40 7.50 -2.22
CA ALA A 56 5.52 6.40 -1.25
C ALA A 56 4.57 6.59 -0.06
N LEU A 57 4.50 7.82 0.48
CA LEU A 57 3.58 8.16 1.57
C LEU A 57 2.10 8.07 1.15
N TYR A 58 1.74 8.61 -0.03
CA TYR A 58 0.37 8.50 -0.52
C TYR A 58 -0.03 7.05 -0.83
N GLY A 59 0.85 6.27 -1.47
CA GLY A 59 0.60 4.87 -1.78
C GLY A 59 0.42 4.04 -0.50
N PHE A 60 1.28 4.26 0.49
CA PHE A 60 1.14 3.62 1.80
C PHE A 60 -0.18 4.02 2.50
N GLY A 61 -0.50 5.32 2.52
CA GLY A 61 -1.74 5.82 3.12
C GLY A 61 -2.99 5.21 2.48
N LEU A 62 -3.04 5.10 1.15
CA LEU A 62 -4.16 4.48 0.45
C LEU A 62 -4.32 2.99 0.79
N ILE A 63 -3.21 2.25 0.90
CA ILE A 63 -3.25 0.83 1.26
C ILE A 63 -3.70 0.65 2.72
N GLN A 64 -3.22 1.49 3.63
CA GLN A 64 -3.64 1.43 5.04
C GLN A 64 -5.10 1.83 5.22
N LEU A 65 -5.58 2.84 4.49
CA LEU A 65 -7.00 3.19 4.47
C LEU A 65 -7.86 2.06 3.92
N ALA A 66 -7.44 1.40 2.84
CA ALA A 66 -8.14 0.22 2.31
C ALA A 66 -8.18 -0.93 3.33
N ASN A 67 -7.13 -1.09 4.14
CA ASN A 67 -7.08 -2.08 5.21
C ASN A 67 -7.93 -1.71 6.44
N MET A 68 -8.18 -0.42 6.70
CA MET A 68 -9.04 0.04 7.80
C MET A 68 -10.54 0.07 7.44
N LEU A 69 -10.87 0.14 6.14
CA LEU A 69 -12.24 0.14 5.63
C LEU A 69 -12.83 -1.25 5.41
N LEU A 70 -12.01 -2.29 5.57
CA LEU A 70 -12.40 -3.70 5.57
C LEU A 70 -12.63 -4.20 6.99
#